data_AF-A0AAD9DBV7-F1
#
_entry.id   AF-A0AAD9DBV7-F1
#
_cell.length_a   1.000
_cell.length_b   1.000
_cell.length_c   1.000
_cell.angle_alpha   90.00
_cell.angle_beta   90.00
_cell.angle_gamma   90.00
#
_symmetry.space_group_name_H-M   'P 1'
#
loop_
_entity.id
_entity.type
_entity.pdbx_description
1 polymer ?
#
loop_
_entity_poly.entity_id
_entity_poly.type
_entity_poly.pdbx_seq_one_letter_code
_entity_poly.pdbx_strand_id
1 'polypeptide(L)'
;MVTLKNTTTTLALLVSSAATVGAFTTPRTSYSPTIISAPVLQLQPIAQRTCVSTPLQLLKDDMTTAEAKPLLKAVENPADIDNGKNDLIAPTIYALYTAALIYIIYQLRDAIVAPTLGSFALSFVTGALIWDNLIISIGSFFFKDIDTNPKKYQILKWLSYPRFTFHAVGVPLQCITVAEMGKFAGVGFLQSDIVQIGIMVAAVALAIVDRVKFAKSPGIEQTIWDKPPFGALERDLVKFGYVEPDFAYVIPAIILALSNLLVGIAALKAGTDPEVAKWMIFAGLSALIGNALPGNINTFSGNLGEAGMQFGLLEAARIVYGGM
;
A
#
# COMPACT_ATOMS: atom_id res chain seq x y z
N MET A 1 20.72 40.98 29.52
CA MET A 1 21.99 40.47 30.09
C MET A 1 21.63 39.79 31.40
N VAL A 2 22.12 38.54 31.59
CA VAL A 2 21.94 37.65 32.76
C VAL A 2 20.54 36.98 32.86
N THR A 3 20.32 35.67 33.00
CA THR A 3 21.13 34.43 32.86
C THR A 3 20.13 33.26 32.79
N LEU A 4 20.41 32.28 31.93
CA LEU A 4 19.75 30.97 31.84
C LEU A 4 19.94 30.11 33.09
N LYS A 5 18.92 29.34 33.47
CA LYS A 5 19.10 28.02 34.11
C LYS A 5 18.11 27.00 33.53
N ASN A 6 18.70 25.99 32.90
CA ASN A 6 18.20 24.64 32.60
C ASN A 6 17.67 23.97 33.91
N THR A 7 16.93 22.86 33.96
CA THR A 7 17.03 21.58 33.22
C THR A 7 15.92 20.65 33.75
N THR A 8 15.14 19.99 32.89
CA THR A 8 14.40 18.74 33.15
C THR A 8 13.82 18.32 31.78
N THR A 9 13.80 17.08 31.27
CA THR A 9 13.90 15.75 31.86
C THR A 9 14.29 14.74 30.77
N THR A 10 15.06 13.74 31.18
CA THR A 10 15.27 12.40 30.62
C THR A 10 14.06 11.79 29.88
N LEU A 11 14.27 11.18 28.70
CA LEU A 11 13.43 10.07 28.25
C LEU A 11 14.27 9.04 27.50
N ALA A 12 14.42 7.88 28.13
CA ALA A 12 14.99 6.67 27.55
C ALA A 12 14.00 5.52 27.79
N LEU A 13 13.70 4.83 26.68
CA LEU A 13 13.40 3.39 26.56
C LEU A 13 12.02 2.78 26.91
N LEU A 14 11.70 1.80 26.03
CA LEU A 14 10.80 0.62 26.11
C LEU A 14 9.32 0.88 25.79
N VAL A 15 8.76 0.34 24.69
CA VAL A 15 8.55 -1.08 24.32
C VAL A 15 7.84 -1.86 25.42
N SER A 16 6.50 -1.96 25.32
CA SER A 16 5.68 -3.16 25.58
C SER A 16 4.24 -2.80 25.94
N SER A 17 3.26 -3.17 25.11
CA SER A 17 1.90 -3.50 25.58
C SER A 17 1.07 -4.15 24.47
N ALA A 18 1.30 -5.44 24.23
CA ALA A 18 0.33 -6.31 23.57
C ALA A 18 0.29 -7.63 24.36
N ALA A 19 -0.51 -7.68 25.42
CA ALA A 19 -0.91 -8.91 26.09
C ALA A 19 -1.99 -8.62 27.14
N THR A 20 -3.27 -8.65 26.76
CA THR A 20 -4.31 -9.23 27.63
C THR A 20 -5.54 -9.59 26.79
N VAL A 21 -5.67 -10.87 26.47
CA VAL A 21 -6.92 -11.50 26.01
C VAL A 21 -7.25 -12.57 27.04
N GLY A 22 -8.49 -12.58 27.53
CA GLY A 22 -9.12 -13.79 28.07
C GLY A 22 -9.86 -13.60 29.39
N ALA A 23 -11.19 -13.53 29.32
CA ALA A 23 -12.09 -14.45 30.02
C ALA A 23 -13.56 -14.12 29.67
N PHE A 24 -14.16 -14.89 28.76
CA PHE A 24 -15.61 -15.06 28.72
C PHE A 24 -15.89 -16.57 28.70
N THR A 25 -16.49 -17.04 29.78
CA THR A 25 -16.90 -18.41 30.03
C THR A 25 -18.35 -18.60 29.61
N THR A 26 -18.64 -19.59 28.76
CA THR A 26 -19.98 -20.19 28.61
C THR A 26 -19.86 -21.70 28.27
N PRO A 27 -20.92 -22.49 28.53
CA PRO A 27 -20.75 -23.85 29.05
C PRO A 27 -20.75 -24.98 28.00
N ARG A 28 -20.15 -26.10 28.42
CA ARG A 28 -20.07 -27.40 27.74
C ARG A 28 -21.45 -27.95 27.36
N THR A 29 -21.59 -28.34 26.11
CA THR A 29 -22.46 -29.45 25.70
C THR A 29 -21.61 -30.56 25.08
N SER A 30 -21.79 -31.75 25.62
CA SER A 30 -21.07 -32.98 25.29
C SER A 30 -21.64 -33.62 24.03
N TYR A 31 -20.82 -33.75 22.98
CA TYR A 31 -21.06 -34.67 21.87
C TYR A 31 -19.86 -35.59 21.72
N SER A 32 -20.08 -36.90 21.85
CA SER A 32 -19.12 -37.96 21.52
C SER A 32 -18.97 -38.07 20.01
N PRO A 33 -17.73 -38.06 19.45
CA PRO A 33 -17.52 -38.46 18.08
C PRO A 33 -17.12 -39.94 17.98
N THR A 34 -17.86 -40.66 17.16
CA THR A 34 -17.51 -41.97 16.62
C THR A 34 -16.20 -41.88 15.83
N ILE A 35 -15.23 -42.71 16.19
CA ILE A 35 -13.93 -42.82 15.52
C ILE A 35 -14.13 -43.55 14.19
N ILE A 36 -13.95 -42.85 13.07
CA ILE A 36 -13.73 -43.46 11.76
C ILE A 36 -12.25 -43.25 11.41
N SER A 37 -11.51 -44.35 11.41
CA SER A 37 -10.09 -44.42 11.06
C SER A 37 -9.88 -44.15 9.57
N ALA A 38 -9.18 -43.05 9.25
CA ALA A 38 -8.63 -42.76 7.92
C ALA A 38 -7.15 -43.19 7.85
N PRO A 39 -6.65 -43.63 6.68
CA PRO A 39 -5.29 -44.17 6.55
C PRO A 39 -4.21 -43.09 6.72
N VAL A 40 -3.16 -43.49 7.43
CA VAL A 40 -1.94 -42.73 7.73
C VAL A 40 -1.18 -42.43 6.44
N LEU A 41 -1.15 -41.16 6.03
CA LEU A 41 -0.18 -40.65 5.06
C LEU A 41 1.13 -40.34 5.82
N GLN A 42 2.17 -41.13 5.58
CA GLN A 42 3.51 -40.86 6.09
C GLN A 42 4.08 -39.59 5.44
N LEU A 43 4.17 -38.51 6.21
CA LEU A 43 4.95 -37.32 5.87
C LEU A 43 6.41 -37.56 6.28
N GLN A 44 7.33 -37.46 5.32
CA GLN A 44 8.77 -37.44 5.59
C GLN A 44 9.18 -36.16 6.34
N PRO A 45 10.23 -36.21 7.18
CA PRO A 45 10.60 -35.08 8.03
C PRO A 45 11.28 -33.98 7.20
N ILE A 46 10.65 -32.81 7.16
CA ILE A 46 11.28 -31.57 6.68
C ILE A 46 12.30 -31.14 7.73
N ALA A 47 13.57 -31.11 7.32
CA ALA A 47 14.68 -30.65 8.13
C ALA A 47 14.38 -29.26 8.73
N GLN A 48 14.52 -29.16 10.04
CA GLN A 48 14.56 -27.90 10.78
C GLN A 48 15.68 -27.01 10.22
N ARG A 49 15.32 -26.01 9.41
CA ARG A 49 16.12 -24.79 9.30
C ARG A 49 15.53 -23.77 10.26
N THR A 50 16.21 -23.63 11.39
CA THR A 50 16.05 -22.54 12.35
C THR A 50 16.05 -21.19 11.65
N CYS A 51 14.88 -20.58 11.59
CA CYS A 51 14.72 -19.13 11.49
C CYS A 51 15.20 -18.51 12.80
N VAL A 52 16.24 -17.67 12.75
CA VAL A 52 16.34 -16.33 13.35
C VAL A 52 17.73 -15.80 12.94
N SER A 53 17.78 -15.05 11.85
CA SER A 53 18.88 -14.11 11.61
C SER A 53 18.29 -12.71 11.76
N THR A 54 18.80 -11.95 12.72
CA THR A 54 18.42 -10.54 12.92
C THR A 54 18.77 -9.71 11.68
N PRO A 55 18.03 -8.62 11.37
CA PRO A 55 18.25 -7.80 10.16
C PRO A 55 19.67 -7.23 10.01
N LEU A 56 20.44 -7.16 11.10
CA LEU A 56 21.83 -6.72 11.11
C LEU A 56 22.84 -7.74 10.56
N GLN A 57 22.50 -9.04 10.55
CA GLN A 57 23.39 -10.10 10.05
C GLN A 57 23.41 -10.19 8.52
N LEU A 58 22.33 -9.76 7.85
CA LEU A 58 22.29 -9.61 6.39
C LEU A 58 23.21 -8.48 5.88
N LEU A 59 23.72 -7.63 6.76
CA LEU A 59 24.64 -6.55 6.39
C LEU A 59 26.10 -7.00 6.26
N LYS A 60 26.46 -8.21 6.70
CA LYS A 60 27.85 -8.68 6.76
C LYS A 60 28.24 -9.71 5.70
N ASP A 61 27.29 -10.46 5.14
CA ASP A 61 27.62 -11.68 4.39
C ASP A 61 27.40 -11.66 2.87
N ASP A 62 27.02 -10.54 2.25
CA ASP A 62 26.97 -10.45 0.78
C ASP A 62 27.66 -9.19 0.24
N MET A 63 28.99 -9.21 0.30
CA MET A 63 29.88 -8.28 -0.44
C MET A 63 30.51 -8.95 -1.66
N THR A 64 29.86 -9.94 -2.27
CA THR A 64 30.32 -10.46 -3.56
C THR A 64 29.70 -9.67 -4.71
N THR A 65 30.56 -8.91 -5.38
CA THR A 65 30.72 -8.57 -6.82
C THR A 65 29.66 -8.95 -7.89
N ALA A 66 28.64 -9.76 -7.60
CA ALA A 66 27.60 -10.17 -8.54
C ALA A 66 26.46 -9.15 -8.69
N GLU A 67 26.11 -8.41 -7.62
CA GLU A 67 25.08 -7.34 -7.70
C GLU A 67 25.58 -6.07 -8.40
N ALA A 68 26.88 -5.97 -8.69
CA ALA A 68 27.47 -4.83 -9.40
C ALA A 68 27.32 -4.91 -10.94
N LYS A 69 26.88 -6.05 -11.49
CA LYS A 69 26.78 -6.24 -12.95
C LYS A 69 25.72 -5.40 -13.70
N PRO A 70 24.66 -4.85 -13.09
CA PRO A 70 23.79 -3.90 -13.79
C PRO A 70 24.44 -2.52 -13.97
N LEU A 71 25.49 -2.18 -13.20
CA LEU A 71 26.05 -0.81 -13.12
C LEU A 71 26.80 -0.33 -14.38
N LEU A 72 26.91 -1.15 -15.44
CA LEU A 72 27.78 -0.84 -16.59
C LEU A 72 27.13 -1.04 -17.97
N LYS A 73 25.79 -1.13 -18.07
CA LYS A 73 25.11 -1.28 -19.36
C LYS A 73 24.38 -0.05 -19.92
N ALA A 74 24.57 1.13 -19.33
CA ALA A 74 23.92 2.35 -19.86
C ALA A 74 24.78 3.61 -19.68
N VAL A 75 25.98 3.67 -20.25
CA VAL A 75 26.64 4.97 -20.50
C VAL A 75 27.36 4.90 -21.85
N GLU A 76 26.61 5.00 -22.95
CA GLU A 76 27.20 5.30 -24.27
C GLU A 76 27.15 6.80 -24.62
N ASN A 77 26.46 7.65 -23.84
CA ASN A 77 26.66 9.10 -23.90
C ASN A 77 26.19 9.81 -22.61
N PRO A 78 27.09 10.37 -21.79
CA PRO A 78 26.72 11.20 -20.63
C PRO A 78 25.97 12.49 -21.02
N ALA A 79 26.03 12.88 -22.30
CA ALA A 79 25.33 14.05 -22.85
C ALA A 79 23.82 13.83 -23.04
N ASP A 80 23.30 12.59 -22.92
CA ASP A 80 21.87 12.26 -23.07
C ASP A 80 21.11 12.15 -21.73
N ILE A 81 21.78 12.37 -20.59
CA ILE A 81 21.19 12.24 -19.24
C ILE A 81 20.76 13.61 -18.68
N ASP A 82 21.29 14.70 -19.21
CA ASP A 82 20.77 16.04 -18.91
C ASP A 82 19.57 16.34 -19.81
N ASN A 83 18.35 16.20 -19.26
CA ASN A 83 17.10 16.49 -19.96
C ASN A 83 16.91 17.99 -20.28
N GLY A 84 17.88 18.85 -19.92
CA GLY A 84 17.89 20.29 -20.22
C GLY A 84 16.76 21.06 -19.53
N LYS A 85 16.17 20.51 -18.47
CA LYS A 85 15.01 21.05 -17.76
C LYS A 85 15.31 21.21 -16.27
N ASN A 86 14.49 22.00 -15.58
CA ASN A 86 14.52 22.02 -14.12
C ASN A 86 14.08 20.63 -13.60
N ASP A 87 15.04 19.82 -13.18
CA ASP A 87 14.94 18.44 -12.69
C ASP A 87 14.02 18.19 -11.47
N LEU A 88 13.21 19.19 -11.09
CA LEU A 88 12.43 19.20 -9.85
C LEU A 88 10.92 19.14 -10.06
N ILE A 89 10.42 19.26 -11.30
CA ILE A 89 8.98 19.29 -11.55
C ILE A 89 8.32 17.97 -11.14
N ALA A 90 8.80 16.84 -11.67
CA ALA A 90 8.21 15.54 -11.36
C ALA A 90 8.30 15.18 -9.86
N PRO A 91 9.45 15.34 -9.18
CA PRO A 91 9.55 15.15 -7.73
C PRO A 91 8.60 16.05 -6.93
N THR A 92 8.38 17.29 -7.38
CA THR A 92 7.44 18.23 -6.75
C THR A 92 5.99 17.77 -6.90
N ILE A 93 5.60 17.22 -8.06
CA ILE A 93 4.26 16.65 -8.25
C ILE A 93 4.01 15.51 -7.24
N TYR A 94 4.98 14.62 -7.04
CA TYR A 94 4.89 13.56 -6.03
C TYR A 94 4.87 14.09 -4.59
N ALA A 95 5.57 15.20 -4.31
CA ALA A 95 5.47 15.89 -3.03
C ALA A 95 4.05 16.44 -2.78
N LEU A 96 3.40 16.97 -3.83
CA LEU A 96 2.02 17.43 -3.77
C LEU A 96 1.03 16.27 -3.54
N TYR A 97 1.21 15.12 -4.20
CA TYR A 97 0.42 13.91 -3.90
C TYR A 97 0.59 13.48 -2.45
N THR A 98 1.83 13.46 -1.95
CA THR A 98 2.14 13.15 -0.55
C THR A 98 1.42 14.12 0.40
N ALA A 99 1.46 15.43 0.13
CA ALA A 99 0.79 16.44 0.95
C ALA A 99 -0.74 16.28 0.92
N ALA A 100 -1.34 15.99 -0.24
CA ALA A 100 -2.77 15.73 -0.36
C ALA A 100 -3.19 14.48 0.43
N LEU A 101 -2.42 13.40 0.37
CA LEU A 101 -2.68 12.18 1.13
C LEU A 101 -2.47 12.39 2.65
N ILE A 102 -1.50 13.20 3.05
CA ILE A 102 -1.33 13.62 4.44
C ILE A 102 -2.54 14.42 4.92
N TYR A 103 -3.06 15.34 4.10
CA TYR A 103 -4.30 16.02 4.42
C TYR A 103 -5.45 15.02 4.61
N ILE A 104 -5.59 14.05 3.69
CA ILE A 104 -6.62 13.01 3.78
C ILE A 104 -6.49 12.17 5.07
N ILE A 105 -5.29 11.71 5.46
CA ILE A 105 -5.13 10.91 6.68
C ILE A 105 -5.47 11.71 7.95
N TYR A 106 -5.13 13.00 7.99
CA TYR A 106 -5.52 13.86 9.11
C TYR A 106 -7.03 14.03 9.19
N GLN A 107 -7.68 14.24 8.04
CA GLN A 107 -9.13 14.34 7.96
C GLN A 107 -9.84 13.04 8.33
N LEU A 108 -9.29 11.87 7.96
CA LEU A 108 -9.80 10.58 8.38
C LEU A 108 -9.73 10.41 9.90
N ARG A 109 -8.60 10.76 10.51
CA ARG A 109 -8.43 10.70 11.97
C ARG A 109 -9.51 11.51 12.70
N ASP A 110 -9.78 12.71 12.21
CA ASP A 110 -10.74 13.61 12.85
C ASP A 110 -12.21 13.23 12.53
N ALA A 111 -12.43 12.54 11.41
CA ALA A 111 -13.74 12.09 10.97
C ALA A 111 -14.18 10.74 11.55
N ILE A 112 -13.28 9.88 12.03
CA ILE A 112 -13.65 8.54 12.51
C ILE A 112 -13.96 8.61 14.02
N VAL A 113 -15.24 8.59 14.37
CA VAL A 113 -15.67 8.56 15.78
C VAL A 113 -15.63 7.15 16.36
N ALA A 114 -15.98 6.14 15.55
CA ALA A 114 -15.93 4.73 15.92
C ALA A 114 -15.00 3.97 14.95
N PRO A 115 -13.83 3.48 15.41
CA PRO A 115 -12.93 2.71 14.55
C PRO A 115 -13.54 1.36 14.18
N THR A 116 -13.48 1.02 12.90
CA THR A 116 -13.91 -0.25 12.31
C THR A 116 -12.73 -0.90 11.57
N LEU A 117 -12.92 -2.12 11.08
CA LEU A 117 -11.91 -2.75 10.22
C LEU A 117 -11.79 -2.01 8.89
N GLY A 118 -12.90 -1.55 8.31
CA GLY A 118 -12.92 -0.75 7.10
C GLY A 118 -12.21 0.60 7.27
N SER A 119 -12.40 1.29 8.40
CA SER A 119 -11.73 2.57 8.63
C SER A 119 -10.22 2.40 8.89
N PHE A 120 -9.82 1.32 9.58
CA PHE A 120 -8.41 0.95 9.72
C PHE A 120 -7.76 0.62 8.37
N ALA A 121 -8.42 -0.17 7.52
CA ALA A 121 -7.92 -0.51 6.19
C ALA A 121 -7.73 0.74 5.32
N LEU A 122 -8.69 1.67 5.35
CA LEU A 122 -8.60 2.94 4.64
C LEU A 122 -7.40 3.79 5.10
N SER A 123 -7.23 3.95 6.42
CA SER A 123 -6.07 4.66 6.97
C SER A 123 -4.75 3.97 6.64
N PHE A 124 -4.68 2.64 6.73
CA PHE A 124 -3.48 1.86 6.41
C PHE A 124 -3.05 2.07 4.96
N VAL A 125 -3.97 1.96 3.99
CA VAL A 125 -3.65 2.17 2.58
C VAL A 125 -3.28 3.61 2.29
N THR A 126 -4.00 4.57 2.87
CA THR A 126 -3.64 5.99 2.73
C THR A 126 -2.22 6.23 3.25
N GLY A 127 -1.84 5.65 4.39
CA GLY A 127 -0.47 5.67 4.91
C GLY A 127 0.56 5.02 3.98
N ALA A 128 0.21 3.88 3.36
CA ALA A 128 1.06 3.22 2.38
C ALA A 128 1.30 4.11 1.14
N LEU A 129 0.27 4.80 0.65
CA LEU A 129 0.37 5.72 -0.49
C LEU A 129 1.18 6.98 -0.16
N ILE A 130 1.07 7.50 1.08
CA ILE A 130 1.94 8.59 1.56
C ILE A 130 3.40 8.15 1.47
N TRP A 131 3.72 6.95 1.97
CA TRP A 131 5.08 6.42 1.91
C TRP A 131 5.57 6.25 0.47
N ASP A 132 4.75 5.65 -0.40
CA ASP A 132 5.09 5.44 -1.80
C ASP A 132 5.45 6.75 -2.51
N ASN A 133 4.56 7.74 -2.42
CA ASN A 133 4.75 9.05 -3.05
C ASN A 133 5.92 9.82 -2.43
N LEU A 134 6.13 9.71 -1.12
CA LEU A 134 7.26 10.35 -0.43
C LEU A 134 8.60 9.78 -0.93
N ILE A 135 8.74 8.46 -1.01
CA ILE A 135 9.98 7.82 -1.46
C ILE A 135 10.31 8.18 -2.91
N ILE A 136 9.30 8.25 -3.78
CA ILE A 136 9.50 8.68 -5.18
C ILE A 136 9.91 10.16 -5.24
N SER A 137 9.29 11.02 -4.43
CA SER A 137 9.64 12.44 -4.36
C SER A 137 11.09 12.63 -3.90
N ILE A 138 11.50 12.04 -2.77
CA ILE A 138 12.85 12.21 -2.24
C ILE A 138 13.91 11.48 -3.06
N GLY A 139 13.52 10.50 -3.87
CA GLY A 139 14.40 9.74 -4.76
C GLY A 139 15.26 10.67 -5.61
N SER A 140 14.64 11.56 -6.38
CA SER A 140 15.39 12.47 -7.27
C SER A 140 16.17 13.54 -6.51
N PHE A 141 15.72 13.98 -5.33
CA PHE A 141 16.42 15.01 -4.54
C PHE A 141 17.69 14.49 -3.86
N PHE A 142 17.63 13.30 -3.25
CA PHE A 142 18.73 12.79 -2.41
C PHE A 142 19.53 11.67 -3.09
N PHE A 143 18.98 11.04 -4.12
CA PHE A 143 19.55 9.87 -4.79
C PHE A 143 19.81 10.07 -6.30
N LYS A 144 20.04 11.31 -6.77
CA LYS A 144 20.31 11.61 -8.19
C LYS A 144 21.44 10.78 -8.85
N ASP A 145 22.51 10.45 -8.11
CA ASP A 145 23.67 9.67 -8.61
C ASP A 145 23.65 8.20 -8.18
N ILE A 146 22.46 7.63 -8.02
CA ILE A 146 22.29 6.26 -7.51
C ILE A 146 23.00 5.21 -8.38
N ASP A 147 23.09 5.45 -9.69
CA ASP A 147 23.72 4.56 -10.68
C ASP A 147 25.23 4.42 -10.51
N THR A 148 25.87 5.37 -9.81
CA THR A 148 27.33 5.35 -9.57
C THR A 148 27.66 5.15 -8.09
N ASN A 149 26.65 5.03 -7.23
CA ASN A 149 26.83 4.93 -5.79
C ASN A 149 26.07 3.73 -5.20
N PRO A 150 26.75 2.58 -5.02
CA PRO A 150 26.13 1.36 -4.50
C PRO A 150 25.45 1.54 -3.14
N LYS A 151 25.97 2.43 -2.28
CA LYS A 151 25.38 2.69 -0.96
C LYS A 151 24.04 3.43 -1.10
N LYS A 152 23.98 4.47 -1.95
CA LYS A 152 22.72 5.17 -2.26
C LYS A 152 21.72 4.22 -2.90
N TYR A 153 22.18 3.33 -3.79
CA TYR A 153 21.35 2.30 -4.42
C TYR A 153 20.66 1.42 -3.39
N GLN A 154 21.45 0.82 -2.49
CA GLN A 154 20.90 -0.06 -1.47
C GLN A 154 19.95 0.70 -0.52
N ILE A 155 20.29 1.91 -0.08
CA ILE A 155 19.41 2.70 0.80
C ILE A 155 18.05 2.95 0.13
N LEU A 156 18.02 3.44 -1.11
CA LEU A 156 16.74 3.73 -1.78
C LEU A 156 15.96 2.43 -2.07
N LYS A 157 16.65 1.34 -2.42
CA LYS A 157 16.04 0.02 -2.60
C LYS A 157 15.34 -0.42 -1.31
N TRP A 158 16.03 -0.32 -0.16
CA TRP A 158 15.47 -0.62 1.16
C TRP A 158 14.27 0.27 1.51
N LEU A 159 14.33 1.56 1.23
CA LEU A 159 13.21 2.49 1.45
C LEU A 159 12.02 2.21 0.51
N SER A 160 12.27 1.66 -0.67
CA SER A 160 11.23 1.31 -1.65
C SER A 160 10.50 0.01 -1.30
N TYR A 161 11.14 -0.96 -0.63
CA TYR A 161 10.51 -2.24 -0.27
C TYR A 161 9.16 -2.13 0.47
N PRO A 162 9.04 -1.26 1.51
CA PRO A 162 7.76 -1.05 2.19
C PRO A 162 6.65 -0.63 1.24
N ARG A 163 6.95 0.16 0.20
CA ARG A 163 5.96 0.60 -0.78
C ARG A 163 5.32 -0.61 -1.49
N PHE A 164 6.13 -1.56 -1.97
CA PHE A 164 5.65 -2.74 -2.69
C PHE A 164 4.97 -3.76 -1.76
N THR A 165 5.26 -3.68 -0.46
CA THR A 165 4.65 -4.55 0.55
C THR A 165 3.31 -3.99 1.03
N PHE A 166 3.31 -2.76 1.53
CA PHE A 166 2.12 -2.14 2.13
C PHE A 166 1.08 -1.75 1.09
N HIS A 167 1.49 -1.26 -0.09
CA HIS A 167 0.55 -0.98 -1.17
C HIS A 167 -0.13 -2.27 -1.64
N ALA A 168 0.64 -3.34 -1.92
CA ALA A 168 0.10 -4.62 -2.38
C ALA A 168 -0.82 -5.30 -1.36
N VAL A 169 -0.46 -5.29 -0.07
CA VAL A 169 -1.31 -5.81 1.02
C VAL A 169 -2.52 -4.93 1.24
N GLY A 170 -2.34 -3.62 1.10
CA GLY A 170 -3.34 -2.62 1.41
C GLY A 170 -4.53 -2.62 0.46
N VAL A 171 -4.29 -2.64 -0.85
CA VAL A 171 -5.34 -2.50 -1.87
C VAL A 171 -6.47 -3.53 -1.71
N PRO A 172 -6.20 -4.84 -1.53
CA PRO A 172 -7.26 -5.81 -1.25
C PRO A 172 -8.05 -5.51 0.03
N LEU A 173 -7.39 -5.02 1.08
CA LEU A 173 -8.04 -4.72 2.36
C LEU A 173 -9.03 -3.56 2.26
N GLN A 174 -8.85 -2.63 1.31
CA GLN A 174 -9.83 -1.56 1.08
C GLN A 174 -11.20 -2.08 0.59
N CYS A 175 -11.30 -3.32 0.11
CA CYS A 175 -12.61 -3.93 -0.17
C CYS A 175 -13.47 -4.06 1.10
N ILE A 176 -12.86 -4.15 2.28
CA ILE A 176 -13.58 -4.15 3.57
C ILE A 176 -14.24 -2.78 3.78
N THR A 177 -13.49 -1.70 3.56
CA THR A 177 -14.01 -0.33 3.63
C THR A 177 -15.22 -0.14 2.71
N VAL A 178 -15.11 -0.60 1.46
CA VAL A 178 -16.19 -0.52 0.46
C VAL A 178 -17.42 -1.32 0.90
N ALA A 179 -17.23 -2.50 1.47
CA ALA A 179 -18.31 -3.35 1.95
C ALA A 179 -19.07 -2.74 3.14
N GLU A 180 -18.34 -2.14 4.09
CA GLU A 180 -18.92 -1.43 5.23
C GLU A 180 -19.71 -0.20 4.78
N MET A 181 -19.15 0.61 3.88
CA MET A 181 -19.84 1.77 3.29
C MET A 181 -21.10 1.36 2.51
N GLY A 182 -21.02 0.27 1.74
CA GLY A 182 -22.17 -0.25 1.02
C GLY A 182 -23.27 -0.82 1.93
N LYS A 183 -22.89 -1.43 3.06
CA LYS A 183 -23.85 -1.83 4.11
C LYS A 183 -24.53 -0.60 4.70
N PHE A 184 -23.78 0.44 5.03
CA PHE A 184 -24.37 1.69 5.51
C PHE A 184 -25.35 2.28 4.49
N ALA A 185 -24.95 2.38 3.22
CA ALA A 185 -25.75 2.98 2.15
C ALA A 185 -26.93 2.11 1.64
N GLY A 186 -27.32 1.08 2.38
CA GLY A 186 -28.52 0.28 2.09
C GLY A 186 -28.38 -0.73 0.95
N VAL A 187 -27.16 -1.08 0.53
CA VAL A 187 -26.98 -2.08 -0.54
C VAL A 187 -27.39 -3.46 -0.04
N GLY A 188 -28.48 -4.01 -0.62
CA GLY A 188 -29.19 -5.18 -0.10
C GLY A 188 -28.33 -6.41 0.18
N PHE A 189 -27.43 -6.79 -0.74
CA PHE A 189 -26.59 -7.98 -0.54
C PHE A 189 -25.48 -7.75 0.50
N LEU A 190 -25.08 -6.50 0.75
CA LEU A 190 -24.07 -6.13 1.75
C LEU A 190 -24.66 -6.01 3.16
N GLN A 191 -25.99 -6.08 3.33
CA GLN A 191 -26.63 -6.11 4.64
C GLN A 191 -26.33 -7.39 5.43
N SER A 192 -25.97 -8.47 4.73
CA SER A 192 -25.67 -9.78 5.35
C SER A 192 -24.31 -9.78 6.02
N ASP A 193 -24.26 -10.10 7.32
CA ASP A 193 -23.01 -10.26 8.07
C ASP A 193 -22.14 -11.40 7.51
N ILE A 194 -22.75 -12.45 6.96
CA ILE A 194 -22.02 -13.53 6.28
C ILE A 194 -21.28 -13.00 5.06
N VAL A 195 -21.89 -12.07 4.30
CA VAL A 195 -21.26 -11.45 3.13
C VAL A 195 -20.11 -10.53 3.57
N GLN A 196 -20.30 -9.74 4.64
CA GLN A 196 -19.25 -8.90 5.21
C GLN A 196 -18.03 -9.71 5.65
N ILE A 197 -18.25 -10.80 6.39
CA ILE A 197 -17.19 -11.72 6.81
C ILE A 197 -16.52 -12.37 5.58
N GLY A 198 -17.30 -12.78 4.58
CA GLY A 198 -16.78 -13.36 3.34
C GLY A 198 -15.84 -12.40 2.60
N ILE A 199 -16.21 -11.12 2.48
CA ILE A 199 -15.36 -10.09 1.86
C ILE A 199 -14.09 -9.88 2.66
N MET A 200 -14.18 -9.80 3.99
CA MET A 200 -13.01 -9.67 4.86
C MET A 200 -12.03 -10.84 4.68
N VAL A 201 -12.52 -12.08 4.70
CA VAL A 201 -11.68 -13.27 4.52
C VAL A 201 -11.04 -13.27 3.13
N ALA A 202 -11.80 -12.95 2.08
CA ALA A 202 -11.29 -12.87 0.71
C ALA A 202 -10.21 -11.79 0.58
N ALA A 203 -10.43 -10.60 1.13
CA ALA A 203 -9.48 -9.49 1.12
C ALA A 203 -8.16 -9.87 1.81
N VAL A 204 -8.23 -10.48 3.00
CA VAL A 204 -7.05 -10.94 3.74
C VAL A 204 -6.32 -12.04 2.98
N ALA A 205 -7.05 -13.02 2.42
CA ALA A 205 -6.45 -14.09 1.63
C ALA A 205 -5.71 -13.53 0.40
N LEU A 206 -6.31 -12.59 -0.33
CA LEU A 206 -5.68 -11.93 -1.47
C LEU A 206 -4.44 -11.14 -1.05
N ALA A 207 -4.51 -10.37 0.04
CA ALA A 207 -3.35 -9.65 0.57
C ALA A 207 -2.18 -10.57 0.93
N ILE A 208 -2.45 -11.75 1.49
CA ILE A 208 -1.43 -12.78 1.76
C ILE A 208 -0.87 -13.33 0.45
N VAL A 209 -1.72 -13.68 -0.51
CA VAL A 209 -1.30 -14.19 -1.82
C VAL A 209 -0.41 -13.19 -2.55
N ASP A 210 -0.79 -11.91 -2.56
CA ASP A 210 -0.01 -10.83 -3.17
C ASP A 210 1.35 -10.68 -2.47
N ARG A 211 1.40 -10.78 -1.14
CA ARG A 211 2.66 -10.74 -0.41
C ARG A 211 3.56 -11.92 -0.75
N VAL A 212 3.00 -13.13 -0.82
CA VAL A 212 3.73 -14.35 -1.17
C VAL A 212 4.26 -14.26 -2.60
N LYS A 213 3.44 -13.75 -3.52
CA LYS A 213 3.83 -13.50 -4.91
C LYS A 213 5.02 -12.54 -4.98
N PHE A 214 4.96 -11.43 -4.26
CA PHE A 214 6.08 -10.48 -4.18
C PHE A 214 7.34 -11.11 -3.56
N ALA A 215 7.19 -11.95 -2.51
CA ALA A 215 8.32 -12.62 -1.88
C ALA A 215 9.02 -13.65 -2.81
N LYS A 216 8.29 -14.20 -3.79
CA LYS A 216 8.80 -15.16 -4.76
C LYS A 216 9.22 -14.52 -6.09
N SER A 217 8.99 -13.22 -6.27
CA SER A 217 9.36 -12.53 -7.50
C SER A 217 10.87 -12.24 -7.54
N PRO A 218 11.43 -11.88 -8.71
CA PRO A 218 12.82 -11.42 -8.83
C PRO A 218 13.12 -10.12 -8.05
N GLY A 219 12.11 -9.53 -7.38
CA GLY A 219 12.25 -8.36 -6.54
C GLY A 219 12.05 -7.06 -7.29
N ILE A 220 12.82 -6.05 -6.88
CA ILE A 220 12.74 -4.68 -7.39
C ILE A 220 14.08 -4.20 -7.91
N GLU A 221 14.03 -3.42 -8.97
CA GLU A 221 15.18 -2.76 -9.58
C GLU A 221 14.88 -1.30 -9.87
N GLN A 222 15.92 -0.51 -10.09
CA GLN A 222 15.75 0.88 -10.49
C GLN A 222 15.02 0.94 -11.84
N THR A 223 14.01 1.77 -11.93
CA THR A 223 13.29 1.99 -13.18
C THR A 223 14.21 2.71 -14.15
N ILE A 224 14.47 2.07 -15.30
CA ILE A 224 15.20 2.65 -16.42
C ILE A 224 14.17 3.28 -17.37
N TRP A 225 14.38 4.54 -17.73
CA TRP A 225 13.46 5.29 -18.59
C TRP A 225 13.95 5.32 -20.04
N ASP A 226 14.04 4.13 -20.64
CA ASP A 226 14.47 3.92 -22.02
C ASP A 226 13.35 4.17 -23.05
N LYS A 227 12.10 3.90 -22.69
CA LYS A 227 10.91 4.03 -23.56
C LYS A 227 10.31 5.43 -23.68
N PRO A 228 10.27 6.29 -22.64
CA PRO A 228 9.64 7.60 -22.72
C PRO A 228 10.36 8.58 -23.66
N PRO A 229 9.65 9.51 -24.31
CA PRO A 229 10.29 10.51 -25.17
C PRO A 229 11.26 11.41 -24.40
N PHE A 230 12.26 11.95 -25.09
CA PHE A 230 13.22 12.88 -24.51
C PHE A 230 12.51 14.10 -23.88
N GLY A 231 12.91 14.48 -22.68
CA GLY A 231 12.28 15.56 -21.91
C GLY A 231 10.91 15.22 -21.28
N ALA A 232 10.49 13.95 -21.27
CA ALA A 232 9.34 13.50 -20.48
C ALA A 232 9.62 13.63 -18.97
N LEU A 233 8.62 14.12 -18.22
CA LEU A 233 8.74 14.36 -16.77
C LEU A 233 9.12 13.11 -15.97
N GLU A 234 8.68 11.93 -16.41
CA GLU A 234 9.01 10.68 -15.74
C GLU A 234 10.52 10.35 -15.77
N ARG A 235 11.27 10.84 -16.77
CA ARG A 235 12.72 10.64 -16.85
C ARG A 235 13.48 11.36 -15.73
N ASP A 236 12.84 12.33 -15.06
CA ASP A 236 13.40 13.06 -13.92
C ASP A 236 13.19 12.31 -12.59
N LEU A 237 12.48 11.17 -12.59
CA LEU A 237 12.19 10.39 -11.39
C LEU A 237 13.24 9.31 -11.15
N VAL A 238 13.80 9.30 -9.94
CA VAL A 238 14.62 8.20 -9.44
C VAL A 238 13.76 7.31 -8.54
N LYS A 239 13.34 6.15 -9.06
CA LYS A 239 12.49 5.20 -8.32
C LYS A 239 12.80 3.74 -8.69
N PHE A 240 12.33 2.83 -7.84
CA PHE A 240 12.35 1.39 -8.13
C PHE A 240 11.05 0.94 -8.80
N GLY A 241 11.07 -0.17 -9.52
CA GLY A 241 9.94 -0.87 -10.11
C GLY A 241 10.09 -2.39 -9.94
N TYR A 242 9.08 -3.16 -10.33
CA TYR A 242 9.22 -4.61 -10.42
C TYR A 242 10.15 -4.97 -11.58
N VAL A 243 11.08 -5.90 -11.37
CA VAL A 243 11.95 -6.44 -12.43
C VAL A 243 11.13 -7.05 -13.55
N GLU A 244 10.13 -7.85 -13.18
CA GLU A 244 9.18 -8.46 -14.10
C GLU A 244 7.77 -7.96 -13.75
N PRO A 245 7.30 -6.89 -14.41
CA PRO A 245 5.96 -6.37 -14.18
C PRO A 245 4.93 -7.38 -14.70
N ASP A 246 4.25 -8.04 -13.77
CA ASP A 246 3.14 -8.94 -14.05
C ASP A 246 1.81 -8.18 -13.96
N PHE A 247 0.98 -8.29 -15.00
CA PHE A 247 -0.36 -7.71 -15.03
C PHE A 247 -1.19 -8.09 -13.80
N ALA A 248 -0.97 -9.27 -13.23
CA ALA A 248 -1.66 -9.70 -12.03
C ALA A 248 -1.38 -8.85 -10.78
N TYR A 249 -0.36 -7.99 -10.77
CA TYR A 249 -0.18 -7.00 -9.69
C TYR A 249 -1.20 -5.85 -9.73
N VAL A 250 -1.86 -5.61 -10.87
CA VAL A 250 -2.83 -4.51 -11.04
C VAL A 250 -4.27 -4.98 -10.82
N ILE A 251 -4.51 -6.29 -10.89
CA ILE A 251 -5.85 -6.89 -10.75
C ILE A 251 -6.55 -6.46 -9.44
N PRO A 252 -5.91 -6.47 -8.25
CA PRO A 252 -6.57 -6.03 -7.02
C PRO A 252 -7.07 -4.59 -7.08
N ALA A 253 -6.30 -3.67 -7.68
CA ALA A 253 -6.69 -2.27 -7.83
C ALA A 253 -7.88 -2.12 -8.78
N ILE A 254 -7.92 -2.90 -9.87
CA ILE A 254 -9.07 -2.93 -10.79
C ILE A 254 -10.32 -3.44 -10.08
N ILE A 255 -10.20 -4.54 -9.31
CA ILE A 255 -11.31 -5.09 -8.53
C ILE A 255 -11.82 -4.07 -7.51
N LEU A 256 -10.93 -3.39 -6.79
CA LEU A 256 -11.29 -2.36 -5.83
C LEU A 256 -12.02 -1.18 -6.51
N ALA A 257 -11.51 -0.70 -7.64
CA ALA A 257 -12.10 0.42 -8.37
C ALA A 257 -13.49 0.07 -8.90
N LEU A 258 -13.65 -1.13 -9.48
CA LEU A 258 -14.94 -1.65 -9.92
C LEU A 258 -15.90 -1.87 -8.74
N SER A 259 -15.39 -2.36 -7.60
CA SER A 259 -16.21 -2.57 -6.40
C SER A 259 -16.78 -1.24 -5.88
N ASN A 260 -15.95 -0.20 -5.80
CA ASN A 260 -16.40 1.15 -5.46
C ASN A 260 -17.52 1.63 -6.39
N LEU A 261 -17.31 1.50 -7.70
CA LEU A 261 -18.29 1.92 -8.71
C LEU A 261 -19.60 1.14 -8.60
N LEU A 262 -19.54 -0.19 -8.51
CA LEU A 262 -20.71 -1.07 -8.44
C LEU A 262 -21.51 -0.85 -7.15
N VAL A 263 -20.82 -0.74 -6.01
CA VAL A 263 -21.48 -0.47 -4.72
C VAL A 263 -22.09 0.92 -4.72
N GLY A 264 -21.39 1.93 -5.26
CA GLY A 264 -21.95 3.27 -5.40
C GLY A 264 -23.19 3.32 -6.32
N ILE A 265 -23.19 2.64 -7.46
CA ILE A 265 -24.37 2.53 -8.33
C ILE A 265 -25.52 1.80 -7.63
N ALA A 266 -25.22 0.70 -6.92
CA ALA A 266 -26.23 -0.05 -6.18
C ALA A 266 -26.84 0.78 -5.05
N ALA A 267 -26.01 1.54 -4.33
CA ALA A 267 -26.43 2.44 -3.25
C ALA A 267 -27.32 3.58 -3.78
N LEU A 268 -26.97 4.18 -4.93
CA LEU A 268 -27.84 5.17 -5.59
C LEU A 268 -29.22 4.59 -5.93
N LYS A 269 -29.27 3.33 -6.38
CA LYS A 269 -30.55 2.65 -6.67
C LYS A 269 -31.34 2.29 -5.42
N ALA A 270 -30.67 1.98 -4.31
CA ALA A 270 -31.31 1.71 -3.03
C ALA A 270 -31.93 3.00 -2.44
N GLY A 271 -31.29 4.14 -2.65
CA GLY A 271 -31.83 5.46 -2.28
C GLY A 271 -31.70 5.81 -0.80
N THR A 272 -31.03 4.99 0.01
CA THR A 272 -30.86 5.21 1.46
C THR A 272 -29.94 6.39 1.75
N ASP A 273 -28.75 6.43 1.15
CA ASP A 273 -27.77 7.51 1.32
C ASP A 273 -27.11 7.89 -0.01
N PRO A 274 -27.73 8.77 -0.80
CA PRO A 274 -27.26 9.12 -2.13
C PRO A 274 -25.91 9.85 -2.12
N GLU A 275 -25.55 10.53 -1.04
CA GLU A 275 -24.25 11.22 -0.93
C GLU A 275 -23.09 10.24 -0.78
N VAL A 276 -23.20 9.22 0.08
CA VAL A 276 -22.20 8.13 0.17
C VAL A 276 -22.01 7.49 -1.19
N ALA A 277 -23.13 7.20 -1.87
CA ALA A 277 -23.13 6.57 -3.17
C ALA A 277 -22.38 7.38 -4.24
N LYS A 278 -22.58 8.71 -4.30
CA LYS A 278 -21.86 9.61 -5.23
C LYS A 278 -20.35 9.60 -4.96
N TRP A 279 -19.94 9.64 -3.70
CA TRP A 279 -18.52 9.62 -3.33
C TRP A 279 -17.84 8.28 -3.65
N MET A 280 -18.55 7.16 -3.48
CA MET A 280 -18.07 5.85 -3.91
C MET A 280 -17.93 5.74 -5.43
N ILE A 281 -18.88 6.30 -6.19
CA ILE A 281 -18.77 6.38 -7.66
C ILE A 281 -17.58 7.24 -8.07
N PHE A 282 -17.41 8.42 -7.44
CA PHE A 282 -16.26 9.29 -7.68
C PHE A 282 -14.96 8.53 -7.41
N ALA A 283 -14.86 7.83 -6.28
CA ALA A 283 -13.67 7.07 -5.92
C ALA A 283 -13.33 5.98 -6.97
N GLY A 284 -14.35 5.21 -7.40
CA GLY A 284 -14.18 4.19 -8.44
C GLY A 284 -13.77 4.78 -9.79
N LEU A 285 -14.41 5.88 -10.22
CA LEU A 285 -14.08 6.55 -11.48
C LEU A 285 -12.70 7.18 -11.47
N SER A 286 -12.29 7.83 -10.38
CA SER A 286 -10.95 8.39 -10.24
C SER A 286 -9.87 7.31 -10.39
N ALA A 287 -10.04 6.16 -9.73
CA ALA A 287 -9.11 5.04 -9.86
C ALA A 287 -9.10 4.46 -11.28
N LEU A 288 -10.26 4.24 -11.91
CA LEU A 288 -10.34 3.70 -13.27
C LEU A 288 -9.73 4.65 -14.31
N ILE A 289 -10.10 5.93 -14.27
CA ILE A 289 -9.59 6.94 -15.22
C ILE A 289 -8.09 7.14 -15.03
N GLY A 290 -7.63 7.23 -13.78
CA GLY A 290 -6.21 7.41 -13.46
C GLY A 290 -5.35 6.25 -13.98
N ASN A 291 -5.86 5.02 -13.92
CA ASN A 291 -5.13 3.82 -14.36
C ASN A 291 -5.40 3.40 -15.82
N ALA A 292 -6.31 4.07 -16.54
CA ALA A 292 -6.65 3.73 -17.92
C ALA A 292 -5.69 4.35 -18.96
N LEU A 293 -4.83 5.29 -18.55
CA LEU A 293 -3.95 6.00 -19.47
C LEU A 293 -2.68 5.20 -19.80
N PRO A 294 -2.13 5.31 -21.02
CA PRO A 294 -0.96 4.55 -21.45
C PRO A 294 0.30 4.86 -20.62
N GLY A 295 1.23 3.89 -20.57
CA GLY A 295 2.28 3.76 -19.55
C GLY A 295 3.07 5.01 -19.17
N ASN A 296 3.41 5.87 -20.13
CA ASN A 296 4.17 7.09 -19.85
C ASN A 296 3.33 8.11 -19.04
N ILE A 297 2.06 8.27 -19.41
CA ILE A 297 1.11 9.16 -18.72
C ILE A 297 0.62 8.53 -17.41
N ASN A 298 0.59 7.19 -17.33
CA ASN A 298 0.14 6.43 -16.16
C ASN A 298 0.97 6.74 -14.89
N THR A 299 2.25 7.09 -15.04
CA THR A 299 3.12 7.39 -13.90
C THR A 299 2.58 8.51 -13.00
N PHE A 300 1.93 9.53 -13.57
CA PHE A 300 1.34 10.62 -12.80
C PHE A 300 -0.16 10.45 -12.64
N SER A 301 -0.86 10.06 -13.72
CA SER A 301 -2.31 9.89 -13.69
C SER A 301 -2.78 8.75 -12.79
N GLY A 302 -2.00 7.66 -12.66
CA GLY A 302 -2.27 6.58 -11.73
C GLY A 302 -2.27 7.07 -10.28
N ASN A 303 -1.22 7.77 -9.86
CA ASN A 303 -1.13 8.38 -8.51
C ASN A 303 -2.22 9.43 -8.26
N LEU A 304 -2.55 10.24 -9.27
CA LEU A 304 -3.67 11.18 -9.17
C LEU A 304 -5.01 10.44 -8.99
N GLY A 305 -5.21 9.33 -9.71
CA GLY A 305 -6.38 8.48 -9.58
C GLY A 305 -6.49 7.84 -8.20
N GLU A 306 -5.38 7.37 -7.64
CA GLU A 306 -5.31 6.86 -6.27
C GLU A 306 -5.62 7.93 -5.23
N ALA A 307 -5.04 9.14 -5.37
CA ALA A 307 -5.36 10.26 -4.49
C ALA A 307 -6.84 10.67 -4.58
N GLY A 308 -7.41 10.69 -5.79
CA GLY A 308 -8.84 10.92 -6.00
C GLY A 308 -9.72 9.83 -5.38
N MET A 309 -9.31 8.56 -5.49
CA MET A 309 -9.97 7.44 -4.83
C MET A 309 -9.96 7.59 -3.30
N GLN A 310 -8.81 7.89 -2.71
CA GLN A 310 -8.71 8.11 -1.26
C GLN A 310 -9.55 9.31 -0.80
N PHE A 311 -9.61 10.38 -1.61
CA PHE A 311 -10.45 11.54 -1.30
C PHE A 311 -11.94 11.18 -1.32
N GLY A 312 -12.41 10.48 -2.36
CA GLY A 312 -13.80 10.02 -2.41
C GLY A 312 -14.15 9.09 -1.25
N LEU A 313 -13.25 8.17 -0.90
CA LEU A 313 -13.42 7.28 0.25
C LEU A 313 -13.41 8.05 1.59
N LEU A 314 -12.64 9.13 1.72
CA LEU A 314 -12.68 10.02 2.89
C LEU A 314 -14.05 10.68 3.04
N GLU A 315 -14.61 11.25 1.97
CA GLU A 315 -15.91 11.92 2.06
C GLU A 315 -17.04 10.93 2.37
N ALA A 316 -16.99 9.72 1.81
CA ALA A 316 -17.88 8.64 2.20
C ALA A 316 -17.66 8.23 3.68
N ALA A 317 -16.41 8.13 4.13
CA ALA A 317 -16.06 7.75 5.49
C ALA A 317 -16.55 8.76 6.53
N ARG A 318 -16.54 10.06 6.22
CA ARG A 318 -17.10 11.11 7.09
C ARG A 318 -18.59 10.89 7.36
N ILE A 319 -19.34 10.44 6.36
CA ILE A 319 -20.77 10.18 6.51
C ILE A 319 -20.99 8.89 7.32
N VAL A 320 -20.26 7.83 7.00
CA VAL A 320 -20.46 6.49 7.57
C VAL A 320 -19.91 6.36 8.99
N TYR A 321 -18.73 6.93 9.27
CA TYR A 321 -18.01 6.76 10.54
C TYR A 321 -18.00 8.04 11.41
N GLY A 322 -18.49 9.16 10.88
CA GLY A 322 -18.45 10.47 11.56
C GLY A 322 -19.50 10.71 12.63
N GLY A 323 -20.43 9.76 12.85
CA GLY A 323 -21.47 9.89 13.85
C GLY A 323 -22.31 11.15 13.62
N MET A 324 -23.15 11.13 12.58
CA MET A 324 -24.27 12.06 12.47
C MET A 324 -25.46 11.58 13.30
#